data_AF-A0A1A7KPD9-F1
#
_entry.id   AF-A0A1A7KPD9-F1
#
_cell.length_a   1.000
_cell.length_b   1.000
_cell.length_c   1.000
_cell.angle_alpha   90.00
_cell.angle_beta   90.00
_cell.angle_gamma   90.00
#
_symmetry.space_group_name_H-M   'P 1'
#
loop_
_entity.id
_entity.type
_entity.pdbx_description
1 polymer ?
#
loop_
_entity_poly.entity_id
_entity_poly.type
_entity_poly.pdbx_seq_one_letter_code
_entity_poly.pdbx_strand_id
1 'polypeptide(L)' 'MKPNIFDIATKELNQDAFITWLLQFADAQYQSADPKLNGCGKVFAKQLIKKQLISFDDQITKVEAEDNGKT' A
#
# COMPACT_ATOMS: atom_id res chain seq x y z
N MET A 1 19.32 8.20 -12.96
CA MET A 1 19.37 8.02 -11.49
C MET A 1 18.06 7.34 -11.07
N LYS A 2 18.11 6.30 -10.23
CA LYS A 2 16.90 5.60 -9.76
C LYS A 2 16.35 6.35 -8.55
N PRO A 3 15.07 6.77 -8.52
CA PRO A 3 14.48 7.39 -7.33
C PRO A 3 14.62 6.47 -6.12
N ASN A 4 15.09 7.02 -5.01
CA ASN A 4 15.20 6.32 -3.74
C ASN A 4 14.38 7.05 -2.67
N ILE A 5 13.45 6.35 -2.04
CA ILE A 5 12.58 6.92 -1.02
C ILE A 5 13.37 7.36 0.23
N PHE A 6 14.53 6.72 0.50
CA PHE A 6 15.46 7.11 1.56
C PHE A 6 16.12 8.48 1.33
N ASP A 7 16.12 8.98 0.09
CA ASP A 7 16.65 10.33 -0.21
C ASP A 7 15.68 11.44 0.24
N ILE A 8 14.40 11.12 0.42
CA ILE A 8 13.33 12.08 0.75
C ILE A 8 12.86 11.91 2.20
N ALA A 9 12.73 10.66 2.66
CA ALA A 9 12.32 10.34 4.02
C ALA A 9 13.52 9.77 4.80
N THR A 10 14.16 10.62 5.60
CA THR A 10 15.38 10.27 6.35
C THR A 10 15.17 9.30 7.51
N LYS A 11 13.92 8.95 7.83
CA LYS A 11 13.55 7.97 8.86
C LYS A 11 12.76 6.85 8.23
N GLU A 12 13.21 5.61 8.41
CA GLU A 12 12.57 4.39 7.91
C GLU A 12 11.11 4.30 8.37
N LEU A 13 10.84 4.66 9.64
CA LEU A 13 9.50 4.66 10.24
C LEU A 13 8.46 5.48 9.45
N ASN A 14 8.87 6.63 8.88
CA ASN A 14 7.96 7.47 8.10
C ASN A 14 7.60 6.82 6.76
N GLN A 15 8.49 5.99 6.22
CA GLN A 15 8.27 5.28 4.96
C GLN A 15 7.32 4.10 5.17
N ASP A 16 7.56 3.30 6.21
CA ASP A 16 6.70 2.18 6.59
C ASP A 16 5.27 2.67 6.87
N ALA A 17 5.14 3.78 7.59
CA ALA A 17 3.86 4.41 7.85
C ALA A 17 3.17 4.86 6.55
N PHE A 18 3.88 5.52 5.63
CA PHE A 18 3.29 5.97 4.37
C PHE A 18 2.86 4.80 3.47
N ILE A 19 3.70 3.78 3.35
CA ILE A 19 3.39 2.58 2.55
C ILE A 19 2.19 1.85 3.17
N THR A 20 2.18 1.66 4.48
CA THR A 20 1.07 1.01 5.20
C THR A 20 -0.23 1.81 5.09
N TRP A 21 -0.16 3.13 5.21
CA TRP A 21 -1.29 4.03 4.99
C TRP A 21 -1.85 3.89 3.58
N LEU A 22 -1.01 3.91 2.54
CA LEU A 22 -1.44 3.76 1.15
C LEU A 22 -2.06 2.37 0.89
N LEU A 23 -1.49 1.31 1.48
CA LEU A 23 -2.02 -0.04 1.36
C LEU A 23 -3.39 -0.18 2.05
N GLN A 24 -3.61 0.45 3.20
CA GLN A 24 -4.92 0.46 3.85
C GLN A 24 -6.01 1.05 2.95
N PHE A 25 -5.67 2.09 2.17
CA PHE A 25 -6.61 2.64 1.19
C PHE A 25 -6.98 1.65 0.09
N ALA A 26 -6.26 0.54 -0.12
CA ALA A 26 -6.64 -0.47 -1.10
C ALA A 26 -7.86 -1.33 -0.67
N ASP A 27 -8.26 -1.29 0.60
CA ASP A 27 -9.44 -1.99 1.11
C ASP A 27 -10.72 -1.50 0.41
N ALA A 28 -11.64 -2.39 0.05
CA ALA A 28 -12.87 -2.01 -0.64
C ALA A 28 -13.72 -1.01 0.14
N GLN A 29 -13.63 -0.96 1.47
CA GLN A 29 -14.40 -0.03 2.30
C GLN A 29 -14.11 1.44 2.01
N TYR A 30 -12.90 1.77 1.51
CA TYR A 30 -12.51 3.15 1.21
C TYR A 30 -12.91 3.62 -0.19
N GLN A 31 -13.51 2.75 -1.00
CA GLN A 31 -13.93 3.06 -2.37
C GLN A 31 -14.92 4.23 -2.44
N SER A 32 -15.82 4.35 -1.46
CA SER A 32 -16.82 5.44 -1.40
C SER A 32 -16.27 6.72 -0.76
N ALA A 33 -15.25 6.61 0.09
CA ALA A 33 -14.66 7.74 0.81
C ALA A 33 -13.68 8.52 -0.08
N ASP A 34 -12.79 7.81 -0.78
CA ASP A 34 -11.89 8.40 -1.77
C ASP A 34 -11.64 7.41 -2.91
N PRO A 35 -12.46 7.44 -3.98
CA PRO A 35 -12.33 6.51 -5.10
C PRO A 35 -10.97 6.55 -5.80
N LYS A 36 -10.32 7.72 -5.85
CA LYS A 36 -9.05 7.89 -6.55
C LYS A 36 -7.91 7.33 -5.72
N LEU A 37 -7.87 7.66 -4.43
CA LEU A 37 -6.87 7.12 -3.53
C LEU A 37 -7.03 5.61 -3.33
N ASN A 38 -8.27 5.12 -3.26
CA ASN A 38 -8.56 3.69 -3.23
C ASN A 38 -8.06 2.96 -4.47
N GLY A 39 -8.35 3.51 -5.66
CA GLY A 39 -7.83 3.00 -6.91
C GLY A 39 -6.30 2.98 -6.95
N CYS A 40 -5.65 4.05 -6.47
CA CYS A 40 -4.20 4.13 -6.36
C CYS A 40 -3.64 3.02 -5.45
N GLY A 41 -4.19 2.85 -4.25
CA GLY A 41 -3.80 1.80 -3.31
C GLY A 41 -3.95 0.41 -3.90
N LYS A 42 -5.09 0.12 -4.55
CA LYS A 42 -5.34 -1.18 -5.22
C LYS A 42 -4.33 -1.46 -6.33
N VAL A 43 -4.05 -0.48 -7.19
CA VAL A 43 -3.06 -0.62 -8.26
C VAL A 43 -1.68 -0.86 -7.66
N PHE A 44 -1.29 -0.07 -6.66
CA PHE A 44 0.01 -0.21 -5.99
C PHE A 44 0.18 -1.61 -5.37
N ALA A 45 -0.79 -2.07 -4.57
CA ALA A 45 -0.78 -3.40 -3.96
C ALA A 45 -0.71 -4.52 -5.02
N LYS A 46 -1.49 -4.41 -6.11
CA LYS A 46 -1.41 -5.35 -7.24
C LYS A 46 -0.01 -5.41 -7.85
N GLN A 47 0.65 -4.27 -8.04
CA GLN A 47 2.01 -4.22 -8.58
C GLN A 47 3.03 -4.88 -7.65
N LEU A 48 2.88 -4.74 -6.33
CA LEU A 48 3.73 -5.43 -5.36
C LEU A 48 3.55 -6.95 -5.44
N ILE A 49 2.31 -7.45 -5.43
CA ILE A 49 2.02 -8.89 -5.53
C ILE A 49 2.59 -9.46 -6.85
N LYS A 50 2.40 -8.74 -7.97
CA LYS A 50 2.92 -9.13 -9.29
C LYS A 50 4.43 -9.27 -9.37
N LYS A 51 5.19 -8.70 -8.43
CA LYS A 51 6.64 -8.95 -8.36
C LYS A 51 6.98 -10.40 -8.05
N GLN A 52 6.11 -11.11 -7.33
CA GLN A 52 6.29 -12.52 -6.98
C GLN A 52 5.33 -13.44 -7.72
N LEU A 53 4.10 -12.97 -8.00
CA LEU A 53 3.06 -13.72 -8.69
C LEU A 53 2.62 -12.99 -9.96
N ILE A 54 3.37 -13.19 -11.05
CA ILE A 54 3.23 -12.43 -12.32
C ILE A 54 1.80 -12.48 -12.88
N SER A 55 1.11 -13.62 -12.73
CA SER A 55 -0.24 -13.85 -13.24
C SER A 55 -1.37 -13.37 -12.31
N PHE A 56 -1.06 -12.68 -11.22
CA PHE A 56 -2.08 -12.20 -10.29
C PHE A 56 -3.04 -11.20 -10.97
N ASP A 57 -4.34 -11.49 -10.98
CA ASP A 57 -5.35 -10.57 -11.52
C ASP A 57 -6.55 -10.36 -10.59
N ASP A 58 -6.56 -11.01 -9.43
CA ASP A 58 -7.68 -10.97 -8.49
C ASP A 58 -7.94 -9.56 -7.95
N GLN A 59 -9.14 -9.36 -7.42
CA GLN A 59 -9.53 -8.12 -6.77
C GLN A 59 -9.06 -8.09 -5.32
N ILE A 60 -8.53 -6.95 -4.91
CA ILE A 60 -8.26 -6.66 -3.49
C ILE A 60 -9.56 -6.19 -2.87
N THR A 61 -10.12 -7.02 -1.99
CA THR A 61 -11.40 -6.76 -1.31
C THR A 61 -11.19 -6.29 0.12
N LYS A 62 -10.14 -6.76 0.79
CA LYS A 62 -9.85 -6.47 2.19
C LYS A 62 -8.35 -6.26 2.40
N VAL A 63 -7.98 -5.31 3.25
CA VAL A 63 -6.61 -5.07 3.71
C VAL A 63 -6.63 -4.83 5.22
N GLU A 64 -5.83 -5.61 5.93
CA GLU A 64 -5.61 -5.45 7.37
C GLU A 64 -4.13 -5.14 7.62
N ALA A 65 -3.87 -4.18 8.49
CA ALA A 65 -2.53 -3.82 8.92
C ALA A 65 -2.55 -3.72 10.45
N GLU A 66 -1.63 -4.41 11.11
CA GLU A 66 -1.53 -4.46 12.56
C GLU A 66 -0.15 -3.95 13.00
N ASP A 67 -0.14 -3.16 14.07
CA ASP A 67 1.09 -2.73 14.73
C ASP A 67 1.48 -3.78 15.77
N ASN A 68 2.48 -4.60 15.44
CA ASN A 68 2.98 -5.65 16.31
C ASN A 68 3.78 -5.12 17.53
N GLY A 69 3.94 -3.79 17.68
CA GLY A 69 4.67 -3.14 18.76
C GLY A 69 3.80 -2.57 19.89
N LYS A 70 2.46 -2.66 19.79
CA LYS A 70 1.54 -2.23 20.86
C LYS A 70 1.13 -3.42 21.72
N THR A 71 1.84 -3.63 22.82
CA THR A 71 1.32 -4.34 24.01
C THR A 71 0.35 -3.48 24.78
#